data_AF-A0A351KCD1-F1
#
_entry.id   AF-A0A351KCD1-F1
#
_cell.length_a   1.000
_cell.length_b   1.000
_cell.length_c   1.000
_cell.angle_alpha   90.00
_cell.angle_beta   90.00
_cell.angle_gamma   90.00
#
_symmetry.space_group_name_H-M   'P 1'
#
loop_
_entity.id
_entity.type
_entity.pdbx_description
1 polymer ?
#
loop_
_entity_poly.entity_id
_entity_poly.type
_entity_poly.pdbx_seq_one_letter_code
_entity_poly.pdbx_strand_id
1 'polypeptide(L)'
;GIRLNSLNPGPTDTPMMPAFIESQGQEFFDNFPKPIGRNSTAEEQAWCLVMLNSPRSSYVVATSVFADGGFTGGLFTGGIDPTVLMPPE
;
A
#
# COMPACT_ATOMS: atom_id res chain seq x y z
N GLY A 1 -7.26 15.98 -21.47
CA GLY A 1 -6.59 16.78 -20.40
C GLY A 1 -5.55 15.92 -19.70
N ILE A 2 -4.81 16.52 -18.76
CA ILE A 2 -3.87 15.79 -17.88
C ILE A 2 -4.67 15.15 -16.73
N ARG A 3 -4.32 13.91 -16.35
CA ARG A 3 -4.92 13.21 -15.19
C ARG A 3 -3.88 13.10 -14.09
N LEU A 4 -4.29 13.42 -12.87
CA LEU A 4 -3.48 13.34 -11.65
C LEU A 4 -4.18 12.41 -10.67
N ASN A 5 -3.46 11.39 -10.22
CA ASN A 5 -3.92 10.38 -9.27
C ASN A 5 -2.77 10.06 -8.29
N SER A 6 -3.08 9.42 -7.17
CA SER A 6 -2.07 8.88 -6.25
C SER A 6 -2.18 7.36 -6.15
N LEU A 7 -1.04 6.71 -5.97
CA LEU A 7 -0.96 5.32 -5.56
C LEU A 7 -0.55 5.29 -4.10
N ASN A 8 -1.26 4.52 -3.30
CA ASN A 8 -1.09 4.36 -1.86
C ASN A 8 -0.66 2.90 -1.64
N PRO A 9 0.65 2.62 -1.69
CA PRO A 9 1.17 1.28 -1.61
C PRO A 9 1.12 0.75 -0.17
N GLY A 10 1.01 -0.57 -0.04
CA GLY A 10 1.36 -1.27 1.21
C GLY A 10 2.87 -1.54 1.30
N PRO A 11 3.30 -2.36 2.26
CA PRO A 11 4.68 -2.83 2.34
C PRO A 11 5.17 -3.39 0.99
N THR A 12 6.27 -2.83 0.49
CA THR A 12 6.83 -3.12 -0.83
C THR A 12 8.32 -3.39 -0.72
N ASP A 13 8.78 -4.49 -1.32
CA ASP A 13 10.19 -4.88 -1.33
C ASP A 13 10.98 -3.96 -2.27
N THR A 14 11.41 -2.84 -1.70
CA THR A 14 12.22 -1.82 -2.38
C THR A 14 13.52 -1.59 -1.62
N PRO A 15 14.55 -0.98 -2.25
CA PRO A 15 15.76 -0.56 -1.54
C PRO A 15 15.53 0.39 -0.36
N MET A 16 14.34 0.97 -0.21
CA MET A 16 13.98 1.83 0.93
C MET A 16 13.59 1.03 2.18
N MET A 17 13.19 -0.24 2.04
CA MET A 17 12.70 -1.06 3.15
C MET A 17 13.68 -1.17 4.35
N PRO A 18 15.01 -1.31 4.14
CA PRO A 18 15.96 -1.34 5.26
C PRO A 18 15.90 -0.08 6.14
N ALA A 19 15.73 1.11 5.53
CA ALA A 19 15.64 2.37 6.28
C ALA A 19 14.34 2.46 7.10
N PHE A 20 13.24 1.90 6.59
CA PHE A 20 12.00 1.81 7.34
C PHE A 20 12.09 0.82 8.50
N ILE A 21 12.71 -0.35 8.28
CA ILE A 21 12.94 -1.34 9.33
C ILE A 21 13.83 -0.76 10.43
N GLU A 22 14.86 0.02 10.07
CA GLU A 22 15.70 0.73 11.04
C GLU A 22 14.88 1.73 11.87
N SER A 23 13.92 2.45 11.27
CA SER A 23 13.13 3.46 11.98
C SER A 23 11.99 2.90 12.84
N GLN A 24 11.30 1.85 12.38
CA GLN A 24 10.11 1.29 13.06
C GLN A 24 10.39 -0.03 13.80
N GLY A 25 11.51 -0.69 13.52
CA GLY A 25 11.83 -2.02 14.01
C GLY A 25 11.31 -3.14 13.11
N GLN A 26 12.06 -4.24 13.06
CA GLN A 26 11.69 -5.44 12.28
C GLN A 26 10.36 -6.05 12.76
N GLU A 27 10.13 -6.09 14.07
CA GLU A 27 8.92 -6.65 14.67
C GLU A 27 7.64 -5.96 14.20
N PHE A 28 7.68 -4.63 13.99
CA PHE A 28 6.55 -3.90 13.44
C PHE A 28 6.19 -4.41 12.03
N PHE A 29 7.17 -4.60 11.15
CA PHE A 29 6.94 -5.06 9.77
C PHE A 29 6.57 -6.54 9.67
N ASP A 30 7.04 -7.36 10.61
CA ASP A 30 6.69 -8.77 10.71
C ASP A 30 5.23 -8.93 11.17
N ASN A 31 4.79 -8.09 12.11
CA ASN A 31 3.43 -8.11 12.65
C ASN A 31 2.43 -7.26 11.85
N PHE A 32 2.90 -6.42 10.92
CA PHE A 32 2.02 -5.58 10.10
C PHE A 32 1.03 -6.45 9.32
N PRO A 33 -0.30 -6.24 9.47
CA PRO A 33 -1.30 -7.08 8.81
C PRO A 33 -1.20 -7.01 7.28
N LYS A 34 -0.99 -8.16 6.65
CA LYS A 34 -0.91 -8.30 5.19
C LYS A 34 -1.96 -9.33 4.74
N PRO A 35 -3.19 -8.92 4.38
CA PRO A 35 -4.21 -9.89 3.96
C PRO A 35 -3.79 -10.75 2.75
N ILE A 36 -2.99 -10.18 1.85
CA ILE A 36 -2.37 -10.92 0.74
C ILE A 36 -1.20 -11.86 1.17
N GLY A 37 -0.76 -11.76 2.43
CA GLY A 37 0.23 -12.64 3.05
C GLY A 37 1.69 -12.31 2.78
N ARG A 38 1.99 -11.24 2.04
CA ARG A 38 3.37 -10.85 1.68
C ARG A 38 3.49 -9.38 1.33
N ASN A 39 4.72 -8.89 1.27
CA ASN A 39 5.03 -7.61 0.64
C ASN A 39 4.79 -7.71 -0.88
N SER A 40 4.52 -6.57 -1.48
CA SER A 40 4.45 -6.45 -2.94
C SER A 40 5.83 -6.27 -3.56
N THR A 41 5.99 -6.67 -4.82
CA THR A 41 7.19 -6.34 -5.61
C THR A 41 7.05 -4.97 -6.27
N ALA A 42 8.17 -4.42 -6.76
CA ALA A 42 8.14 -3.19 -7.54
C ALA A 42 7.29 -3.32 -8.82
N GLU A 43 7.31 -4.48 -9.48
CA GLU A 43 6.52 -4.76 -10.67
C GLU A 43 5.02 -4.75 -10.37
N GLU A 44 4.59 -5.31 -9.23
CA GLU A 44 3.18 -5.33 -8.84
C GLU A 44 2.64 -3.92 -8.62
N GLN A 45 3.43 -3.05 -7.98
CA GLN A 45 3.08 -1.63 -7.86
C GLN A 45 3.06 -0.92 -9.23
N ALA A 46 4.00 -1.25 -10.12
CA ALA A 46 4.06 -0.67 -11.46
C ALA A 46 2.83 -1.01 -12.30
N TRP A 47 2.27 -2.21 -12.19
CA TRP A 47 1.06 -2.59 -12.94
C TRP A 47 -0.16 -1.73 -12.58
N CYS A 48 -0.30 -1.33 -11.31
CA CYS A 48 -1.34 -0.37 -10.90
C CYS A 48 -1.14 0.99 -11.58
N LEU A 49 0.10 1.47 -11.70
CA LEU A 49 0.41 2.71 -12.42
C LEU A 49 0.14 2.58 -13.93
N VAL A 50 0.46 1.44 -14.54
CA VAL A 50 0.16 1.16 -15.96
C VAL A 50 -1.36 1.19 -16.19
N MET A 51 -2.13 0.54 -15.32
CA MET A 51 -3.60 0.58 -15.36
C MET A 51 -4.12 2.02 -15.26
N LEU A 52 -3.60 2.82 -14.32
CA LEU A 52 -4.01 4.21 -14.17
C LEU A 52 -3.64 5.08 -15.36
N ASN A 53 -2.51 4.82 -16.02
CA ASN A 53 -2.05 5.59 -17.19
C ASN A 53 -2.64 5.09 -18.52
N SER A 54 -3.30 3.94 -18.53
CA SER A 54 -3.99 3.39 -19.70
C SER A 54 -5.11 4.32 -20.23
N PRO A 55 -5.34 4.38 -21.55
CA PRO A 55 -6.52 5.03 -22.13
C PRO A 55 -7.85 4.48 -21.61
N ARG A 56 -7.86 3.24 -21.11
CA ARG A 56 -9.05 2.62 -20.50
C ARG A 56 -9.48 3.29 -19.20
N SER A 57 -8.58 4.02 -18.55
CA SER A 57 -8.82 4.77 -17.31
C SER A 57 -8.98 6.27 -17.57
N SER A 58 -9.46 6.65 -18.76
CA SER A 58 -9.52 8.05 -19.21
C SER A 58 -10.44 8.95 -18.37
N TYR A 59 -11.39 8.37 -17.64
CA TYR A 59 -12.30 9.10 -16.73
C TYR A 59 -11.88 9.02 -15.25
N VAL A 60 -10.71 8.43 -14.96
CA VAL A 60 -10.17 8.29 -13.60
C VAL A 60 -9.15 9.40 -13.33
N VAL A 61 -9.55 10.34 -12.48
CA VAL A 61 -8.76 11.50 -12.06
C VAL A 61 -9.09 11.87 -10.60
N ALA A 62 -8.14 12.46 -9.90
CA ALA A 62 -8.26 12.91 -8.51
C ALA A 62 -8.63 11.79 -7.53
N THR A 63 -8.16 10.57 -7.79
CA THR A 63 -8.37 9.42 -6.90
C THR A 63 -7.08 8.97 -6.21
N SER A 64 -7.26 8.48 -4.98
CA SER A 64 -6.27 7.73 -4.22
C SER A 64 -6.54 6.25 -4.38
N VAL A 65 -5.67 5.57 -5.12
CA VAL A 65 -5.77 4.13 -5.35
C VAL A 65 -4.92 3.40 -4.34
N PHE A 66 -5.51 2.46 -3.60
CA PHE A 66 -4.81 1.59 -2.66
C PHE A 66 -4.29 0.35 -3.39
N ALA A 67 -2.98 0.12 -3.33
CA ALA A 67 -2.29 -1.07 -3.81
C ALA A 67 -1.52 -1.70 -2.65
N ASP A 68 -2.26 -2.17 -1.65
CA ASP A 68 -1.75 -2.47 -0.32
C ASP A 68 -2.06 -3.89 0.17
N GLY A 69 -2.43 -4.78 -0.75
CA GLY A 69 -2.73 -6.16 -0.40
C GLY A 69 -3.98 -6.32 0.48
N GLY A 70 -4.86 -5.32 0.52
CA GLY A 70 -6.14 -5.37 1.23
C GLY A 70 -6.11 -4.77 2.63
N PHE A 71 -4.98 -4.18 3.06
CA PHE A 71 -4.85 -3.59 4.40
C PHE A 71 -5.90 -2.51 4.67
N THR A 72 -6.03 -1.53 3.79
CA THR A 72 -7.00 -0.43 3.95
C THR A 72 -8.44 -0.95 3.91
N GLY A 73 -8.71 -1.93 3.04
CA GLY A 73 -10.01 -2.60 3.00
C GLY A 73 -10.35 -3.27 4.32
N GLY A 74 -9.40 -4.02 4.89
CA GLY A 74 -9.54 -4.65 6.19
C GLY A 74 -9.77 -3.65 7.32
N LEU A 75 -9.08 -2.50 7.32
CA LEU A 75 -9.34 -1.43 8.28
C LEU A 75 -10.76 -0.87 8.16
N PHE A 76 -11.20 -0.52 6.95
CA PHE A 76 -12.51 0.11 6.76
C PHE A 76 -13.69 -0.82 7.04
N THR A 77 -13.52 -2.13 6.86
CA THR A 77 -14.57 -3.11 7.16
C THR A 77 -14.48 -3.68 8.57
N GLY A 78 -13.50 -3.28 9.38
CA GLY A 78 -13.26 -3.83 10.71
C GLY A 78 -12.67 -5.25 10.73
N GLY A 79 -12.11 -5.71 9.61
CA GLY A 79 -11.35 -6.97 9.52
C GLY A 79 -9.92 -6.84 10.06
N ILE A 80 -9.43 -5.61 10.25
CA ILE A 80 -8.15 -5.28 10.89
C ILE A 80 -8.42 -4.27 12.00
N ASP A 81 -7.88 -4.53 13.18
CA ASP A 81 -7.97 -3.62 14.33
C ASP A 81 -7.08 -2.39 14.09
N PRO A 82 -7.60 -1.15 14.20
CA PRO A 82 -6.82 0.06 13.97
C PRO A 82 -5.68 0.29 14.97
N THR A 83 -5.66 -0.40 16.11
CA THR A 83 -4.56 -0.32 17.09
C THR A 83 -3.21 -0.73 16.51
N VAL A 84 -3.17 -1.49 15.41
CA VAL A 84 -1.92 -1.84 14.69
C VAL A 84 -1.17 -0.62 14.12
N LEU A 85 -1.84 0.53 14.02
CA LEU A 85 -1.23 1.80 13.57
C LEU A 85 -0.84 2.73 14.74
N MET A 86 -1.15 2.35 15.98
CA MET A 86 -0.86 3.15 17.17
C MET A 86 0.48 2.72 17.78
N PRO A 87 1.27 3.65 18.34
CA PRO A 87 2.45 3.28 19.09
C PRO A 87 2.04 2.44 20.32
N PRO A 88 2.88 1.49 20.76
CA PRO A 88 2.66 0.77 22.02
C PRO A 88 2.67 1.77 23.19
N GLU A 89 1.74 1.59 24.13
CA GLU A 89 1.71 2.33 25.41
C GLU A 89 2.90 1.97 26.31
#